data_AF-A0A124I2W8-F1
#
_entry.id   AF-A0A124I2W8-F1
#
_cell.length_a   1.000
_cell.length_b   1.000
_cell.length_c   1.000
_cell.angle_alpha   90.00
_cell.angle_beta   90.00
_cell.angle_gamma   90.00
#
_symmetry.space_group_name_H-M   'P 1'
#
loop_
_entity.id
_entity.type
_entity.pdbx_description
1 polymer ?
#
loop_
_entity_poly.entity_id
_entity_poly.type
_entity_poly.pdbx_seq_one_letter_code
_entity_poly.pdbx_strand_id
1 'polypeptide(L)'
;MAESIASALGAEPQRRLANGLEQFEVVAEKANLRVVIENADRLTGQMKLWDSRGLAHHCDGRAFLSPEADAGHPCGCPPTMAERRARARAGQGPQPITTLLFHLAGCPNVGSFRFRSSSWRFAEGVQRIRTQLATVGDAALCELAIQTVEFPTQNGRRVCYHKPVVKVLGPWASSAALSLAA
;
A
#
# COMPACT_ATOMS: atom_id res chain seq x y z
N MET A 1 -17.73 12.95 9.21
CA MET A 1 -16.85 12.06 8.41
C MET A 1 -15.92 11.28 9.34
N ALA A 2 -15.17 11.97 10.20
CA ALA A 2 -14.30 11.33 11.19
C ALA A 2 -15.08 10.39 12.12
N GLU A 3 -16.30 10.76 12.48
CA GLU A 3 -17.21 9.97 13.33
C GLU A 3 -17.62 8.64 12.66
N SER A 4 -17.96 8.67 11.37
CA SER A 4 -18.31 7.46 10.60
C SER A 4 -17.13 6.51 10.48
N ILE A 5 -15.93 7.05 10.28
CA ILE A 5 -14.68 6.28 10.24
C ILE A 5 -14.40 5.69 11.62
N ALA A 6 -14.46 6.50 12.67
CA ALA A 6 -14.23 6.09 14.04
C ALA A 6 -15.20 4.99 14.46
N SER A 7 -16.50 5.13 14.16
CA SER A 7 -17.51 4.09 14.38
C SER A 7 -17.18 2.78 13.65
N ALA A 8 -16.84 2.84 12.35
CA ALA A 8 -16.45 1.65 11.58
C ALA A 8 -15.18 0.97 12.12
N LEU A 9 -14.27 1.75 12.70
CA LEU A 9 -13.02 1.26 13.26
C LEU A 9 -13.13 0.86 14.74
N GLY A 10 -14.20 1.24 15.44
CA GLY A 10 -14.33 1.05 16.89
C GLY A 10 -13.37 1.95 17.68
N ALA A 11 -13.22 3.20 17.25
CA ALA A 11 -12.29 4.19 17.78
C ALA A 11 -13.02 5.51 18.07
N GLU A 12 -12.29 6.49 18.59
CA GLU A 12 -12.77 7.86 18.78
C GLU A 12 -11.98 8.85 17.91
N PRO A 13 -12.65 9.85 17.31
CA PRO A 13 -11.96 10.90 16.57
C PRO A 13 -11.29 11.88 17.53
N GLN A 14 -10.05 12.24 17.24
CA GLN A 14 -9.26 13.18 18.03
C GLN A 14 -8.89 14.38 17.17
N ARG A 15 -8.85 15.57 17.78
CA ARG A 15 -8.31 16.76 17.12
C ARG A 15 -6.79 16.75 17.22
N ARG A 16 -6.13 17.08 16.12
CA ARG A 16 -4.68 17.19 16.03
C ARG A 16 -4.28 18.42 15.24
N LEU A 17 -3.27 19.15 15.74
CA LEU A 17 -2.62 20.20 15.00
C LEU A 17 -1.49 19.58 14.14
N ALA A 18 -1.58 19.71 12.82
CA ALA A 18 -0.55 19.26 11.90
C ALA A 18 -0.31 20.31 10.82
N ASN A 19 0.95 20.71 10.65
CA ASN A 19 1.37 21.77 9.72
C ASN A 19 0.61 23.09 9.91
N GLY A 20 0.30 23.45 11.17
CA GLY A 20 -0.43 24.68 11.51
C GLY A 20 -1.94 24.65 11.23
N LEU A 21 -2.50 23.51 10.80
CA LEU A 21 -3.94 23.33 10.57
C LEU A 21 -4.52 22.33 11.57
N GLU A 22 -5.71 22.62 12.08
CA GLU A 22 -6.49 21.64 12.84
C GLU A 22 -7.05 20.56 11.90
N GLN A 23 -6.83 19.31 12.28
CA GLN A 23 -7.25 18.13 11.53
C GLN A 23 -7.86 17.12 12.49
N PHE A 24 -8.68 16.22 11.97
CA PHE A 24 -9.14 15.06 12.72
C PHE A 24 -8.25 13.85 12.43
N GLU A 25 -7.90 13.12 13.48
CA GLU A 25 -7.19 11.85 13.44
C GLU A 25 -8.04 10.78 14.11
N VAL A 26 -8.05 9.57 13.53
CA VAL A 26 -8.70 8.40 14.13
C VAL A 26 -7.62 7.36 14.39
N VAL A 27 -7.36 7.08 15.67
CA VAL A 27 -6.38 6.07 16.09
C VAL A 27 -7.16 4.84 16.55
N ALA A 28 -6.92 3.71 15.88
CA ALA A 28 -7.59 2.45 16.18
C ALA A 28 -6.56 1.35 16.48
N GLU A 29 -6.80 0.58 17.53
CA GLU A 29 -5.99 -0.60 17.88
C GLU A 29 -6.44 -1.83 17.06
N LYS A 30 -6.36 -1.72 15.74
CA LYS A 30 -6.66 -2.83 14.81
C LYS A 30 -5.46 -3.11 13.92
N ALA A 31 -5.02 -4.36 13.93
CA ALA A 31 -3.96 -4.83 13.04
C ALA A 31 -4.44 -5.05 11.59
N ASN A 32 -5.75 -5.02 11.32
CA ASN A 32 -6.34 -5.24 10.00
C ASN A 32 -7.59 -4.39 9.75
N LEU A 33 -7.89 -4.18 8.47
CA LEU A 33 -9.03 -3.45 7.95
C LEU A 33 -9.66 -4.22 6.80
N ARG A 34 -11.00 -4.26 6.76
CA ARG A 34 -11.74 -4.65 5.55
C ARG A 34 -11.85 -3.45 4.63
N VAL A 35 -11.33 -3.60 3.42
CA VAL A 35 -11.21 -2.54 2.44
C VAL A 35 -11.75 -2.99 1.10
N VAL A 36 -12.21 -2.04 0.30
CA VAL A 36 -12.61 -2.27 -1.08
C VAL A 36 -11.55 -1.66 -1.99
N ILE A 37 -11.04 -2.46 -2.91
CA ILE A 37 -10.08 -2.04 -3.93
C ILE A 37 -10.77 -2.17 -5.28
N GLU A 38 -11.00 -1.04 -5.96
CA GLU A 38 -11.82 -0.99 -7.18
C GLU A 38 -11.24 -1.81 -8.33
N ASN A 39 -9.92 -1.79 -8.50
CA ASN A 39 -9.23 -2.48 -9.58
C ASN A 39 -7.72 -2.57 -9.28
N ALA A 40 -7.00 -3.29 -10.13
CA ALA A 40 -5.56 -3.51 -10.01
C ALA A 40 -4.71 -2.23 -10.11
N ASP A 41 -5.22 -1.14 -10.68
CA ASP A 41 -4.47 0.12 -10.84
C ASP A 41 -4.48 0.99 -9.59
N ARG A 42 -5.37 0.67 -8.63
CA ARG A 42 -5.36 1.28 -7.29
C ARG A 42 -4.17 0.83 -6.44
N LEU A 43 -3.42 -0.20 -6.86
CA LEU A 43 -2.18 -0.63 -6.23
C LEU A 43 -0.99 -0.37 -7.16
N THR A 44 -0.15 0.59 -6.77
CA THR A 44 1.05 0.97 -7.52
C THR A 44 2.32 0.60 -6.76
N GLY A 45 3.29 0.05 -7.48
CA GLY A 45 4.65 -0.16 -7.00
C GLY A 45 5.60 0.73 -7.80
N GLN A 46 6.20 1.72 -7.13
CA GLN A 46 7.19 2.62 -7.71
C GLN A 46 8.51 2.48 -6.96
N MET A 47 9.59 2.97 -7.56
CA MET A 47 10.93 3.03 -7.00
C MET A 47 11.44 4.46 -7.17
N LYS A 48 11.87 5.12 -6.08
CA LYS A 48 12.38 6.50 -6.12
C LYS A 48 13.72 6.66 -5.42
N LEU A 49 14.63 7.38 -6.05
CA LEU A 49 15.87 7.88 -5.43
C LEU A 49 15.78 9.39 -5.35
N TRP A 50 15.98 9.93 -4.15
CA TRP A 50 16.10 11.36 -3.92
C TRP A 50 17.53 11.69 -3.54
N ASP A 51 18.08 12.73 -4.14
CA ASP A 51 19.39 13.28 -3.80
C ASP A 51 19.26 14.79 -3.48
N SER A 52 20.40 15.47 -3.34
CA SER A 52 20.44 16.91 -3.05
C SER A 52 19.85 17.79 -4.16
N ARG A 53 19.70 17.27 -5.38
CA ARG A 53 19.15 17.99 -6.55
C ARG A 53 17.68 17.65 -6.81
N GLY A 54 17.12 16.67 -6.10
CA GLY A 54 15.72 16.29 -6.18
C GLY A 54 15.51 14.82 -6.55
N LEU A 55 14.53 14.55 -7.40
CA LEU A 55 14.16 13.18 -7.79
C LEU A 55 15.13 12.65 -8.85
N ALA A 56 16.23 12.07 -8.41
CA ALA A 56 17.29 11.52 -9.26
C ALA A 56 16.87 10.26 -10.04
N HIS A 57 15.92 9.49 -9.51
CA HIS A 57 15.43 8.29 -10.19
C HIS A 57 13.96 8.03 -9.86
N HIS A 58 13.15 7.72 -10.87
CA HIS A 58 11.76 7.31 -10.68
C HIS A 58 11.36 6.27 -11.71
N CYS A 59 11.09 5.05 -11.26
CA CYS A 59 10.74 3.94 -12.14
C CYS A 59 9.68 3.02 -11.50
N ASP A 60 9.10 2.12 -12.29
CA ASP A 60 8.27 1.00 -11.81
C ASP A 60 9.11 -0.26 -11.54
N GLY A 61 10.44 -0.12 -11.63
CA GLY A 61 11.39 -1.23 -11.56
C GLY A 61 11.66 -1.91 -12.91
N ARG A 62 11.05 -1.48 -14.01
CA ARG A 62 11.38 -1.92 -15.37
C ARG A 62 11.73 -0.72 -16.24
N ALA A 63 10.86 0.29 -16.26
CA ALA A 63 11.00 1.49 -17.04
C ALA A 63 10.93 2.76 -16.17
N PHE A 64 11.55 3.83 -16.64
CA PHE A 64 11.37 5.15 -16.05
C PHE A 64 9.91 5.58 -16.10
N LEU A 65 9.45 6.23 -15.02
CA LEU A 65 8.15 6.89 -14.90
C LEU A 65 8.29 8.40 -14.97
N SER A 66 9.47 8.95 -14.67
CA SER A 66 9.84 10.33 -14.90
C SER A 66 11.37 10.46 -14.92
N PRO A 67 11.94 11.52 -15.52
CA PRO A 67 11.26 12.63 -16.20
C PRO A 67 10.52 12.19 -17.47
N GLU A 68 9.63 13.04 -17.99
CA GLU A 68 8.79 12.73 -19.16
C GLU A 68 9.62 12.32 -20.38
N ALA A 69 10.77 12.97 -20.59
CA ALA A 69 11.71 12.66 -21.66
C ALA A 69 12.23 11.21 -21.63
N ASP A 70 12.34 10.62 -20.43
CA ASP A 70 12.85 9.25 -20.24
C ASP A 70 11.71 8.24 -20.02
N ALA A 71 10.47 8.69 -19.85
CA ALA A 71 9.35 7.82 -19.51
C ALA A 71 9.20 6.66 -20.51
N GLY A 72 9.08 5.43 -20.00
CA GLY A 72 9.00 4.21 -20.81
C GLY A 72 10.36 3.60 -21.19
N HIS A 73 11.48 4.34 -21.09
CA HIS A 73 12.81 3.77 -21.34
C HIS A 73 13.26 2.85 -20.21
N PRO A 74 14.12 1.84 -20.49
CA PRO A 74 14.65 0.96 -19.46
C PRO A 74 15.35 1.73 -18.33
N CYS A 75 14.97 1.44 -17.09
CA CYS A 75 15.47 2.20 -15.93
C CYS A 75 16.91 1.84 -15.50
N GLY A 76 17.48 0.74 -16.00
CA GLY A 76 18.81 0.28 -15.58
C GLY A 76 18.88 -0.23 -14.13
N CYS A 77 17.76 -0.35 -13.42
CA CYS A 77 17.74 -1.01 -12.11
C CYS A 77 18.17 -2.48 -12.24
N PRO A 78 18.95 -3.03 -11.28
CA PRO A 78 19.31 -4.44 -11.28
C PRO A 78 18.10 -5.36 -11.42
N PRO A 79 18.23 -6.56 -12.01
CA PRO A 79 17.09 -7.44 -12.24
C PRO A 79 16.50 -7.99 -10.93
N THR A 80 17.32 -8.18 -9.91
CA THR A 80 16.87 -8.80 -8.66
C THR A 80 16.49 -7.78 -7.58
N MET A 81 15.49 -8.12 -6.78
CA MET A 81 15.10 -7.31 -5.61
C MET A 81 16.19 -7.27 -4.54
N ALA A 82 17.02 -8.31 -4.43
CA ALA A 82 18.14 -8.36 -3.50
C ALA A 82 19.20 -7.29 -3.83
N GLU A 83 19.62 -7.20 -5.09
CA GLU A 83 20.59 -6.20 -5.55
C GLU A 83 20.02 -4.78 -5.47
N ARG A 84 18.75 -4.58 -5.86
CA ARG A 84 18.06 -3.29 -5.69
C ARG A 84 18.11 -2.83 -4.24
N ARG A 85 17.79 -3.73 -3.30
CA ARG A 85 17.83 -3.43 -1.86
C ARG A 85 19.24 -3.13 -1.39
N ALA A 86 20.25 -3.85 -1.88
CA ALA A 86 21.66 -3.59 -1.54
C ALA A 86 22.10 -2.19 -2.00
N ARG A 87 21.84 -1.83 -3.26
CA ARG A 87 22.16 -0.49 -3.79
C ARG A 87 21.41 0.61 -3.05
N ALA A 88 20.13 0.42 -2.76
CA ALA A 88 19.34 1.39 -2.02
C ALA A 88 19.85 1.61 -0.59
N ARG A 89 20.31 0.54 0.08
CA ARG A 89 20.95 0.65 1.41
C ARG A 89 22.28 1.42 1.35
N ALA A 90 23.02 1.29 0.25
CA ALA A 90 24.23 2.06 -0.01
C ALA A 90 23.95 3.50 -0.48
N GLY A 91 22.68 3.93 -0.60
CA GLY A 91 22.31 5.24 -1.13
C GLY A 91 22.49 5.39 -2.64
N GLN A 92 22.77 4.28 -3.36
CA GLN A 92 23.09 4.25 -4.79
C GLN A 92 21.94 3.73 -5.65
N GLY A 93 20.76 3.54 -5.08
CA GLY A 93 19.62 2.96 -5.77
C GLY A 93 18.30 3.44 -5.20
N PRO A 94 17.23 3.39 -6.01
CA PRO A 94 15.92 3.84 -5.59
C PRO A 94 15.33 2.92 -4.50
N GLN A 95 14.53 3.51 -3.61
CA GLN A 95 13.74 2.79 -2.61
C GLN A 95 12.31 2.57 -3.09
N PRO A 96 11.64 1.47 -2.68
CA PRO A 96 10.28 1.23 -3.07
C PRO A 96 9.33 2.24 -2.42
N ILE A 97 8.29 2.61 -3.17
CA ILE A 97 7.13 3.33 -2.70
C ILE A 97 5.92 2.59 -3.26
N THR A 98 5.27 1.81 -2.39
CA THR A 98 4.01 1.15 -2.71
C THR A 98 2.86 2.04 -2.23
N THR A 99 1.94 2.38 -3.13
CA THR A 99 0.75 3.15 -2.80
C THR A 99 -0.49 2.34 -3.13
N LEU A 100 -1.36 2.18 -2.15
CA LEU A 100 -2.66 1.57 -2.28
C LEU A 100 -3.75 2.62 -2.04
N LEU A 101 -4.68 2.75 -3.00
CA LEU A 101 -5.91 3.49 -2.85
C LEU A 101 -7.06 2.50 -2.57
N PHE A 102 -7.92 2.83 -1.61
CA PHE A 102 -8.99 1.92 -1.19
C PHE A 102 -10.15 2.67 -0.52
N HIS A 103 -11.29 2.02 -0.37
CA HIS A 103 -12.40 2.47 0.49
C HIS A 103 -12.49 1.58 1.73
N LEU A 104 -13.00 2.11 2.84
CA LEU A 104 -13.33 1.28 4.00
C LEU A 104 -14.61 0.51 3.73
N ALA A 105 -14.59 -0.81 3.83
CA ALA A 105 -15.75 -1.65 3.48
C ALA A 105 -16.97 -1.38 4.39
N GLY A 106 -16.74 -1.01 5.65
CA GLY A 106 -17.80 -0.66 6.60
C GLY A 106 -18.41 0.74 6.40
N CYS A 107 -17.77 1.59 5.59
CA CYS A 107 -18.26 2.95 5.31
C CYS A 107 -17.78 3.45 3.94
N PRO A 108 -18.16 2.80 2.82
CA PRO A 108 -17.58 3.08 1.51
C PRO A 108 -17.82 4.51 1.01
N ASN A 109 -18.87 5.18 1.51
CA ASN A 109 -19.31 6.52 1.09
C ASN A 109 -18.48 7.67 1.70
N VAL A 110 -17.54 7.40 2.62
CA VAL A 110 -16.73 8.46 3.26
C VAL A 110 -15.52 8.90 2.41
N GLY A 111 -15.37 8.33 1.21
CA GLY A 111 -14.32 8.65 0.25
C GLY A 111 -13.20 7.61 0.20
N SER A 112 -12.16 7.93 -0.60
CA SER A 112 -11.01 7.06 -0.81
C SER A 112 -9.89 7.37 0.18
N PHE A 113 -9.22 6.33 0.64
CA PHE A 113 -8.07 6.35 1.53
C PHE A 113 -6.81 5.99 0.76
N ARG A 114 -5.68 6.43 1.29
CA ARG A 114 -4.36 6.12 0.74
C ARG A 114 -3.47 5.50 1.80
N PHE A 115 -3.01 4.28 1.55
CA PHE A 115 -1.95 3.65 2.30
C PHE A 115 -0.64 3.73 1.49
N ARG A 116 0.42 4.23 2.11
CA ARG A 116 1.75 4.35 1.48
C ARG A 116 2.79 3.64 2.33
N SER A 117 3.65 2.84 1.71
CA SER A 117 4.70 2.10 2.40
C SER A 117 6.00 2.04 1.59
N SER A 118 7.13 2.10 2.29
CA SER A 118 8.47 1.81 1.76
C SER A 118 8.95 0.38 2.06
N SER A 119 8.05 -0.50 2.50
CA SER A 119 8.39 -1.90 2.80
C SER A 119 8.77 -2.66 1.53
N TRP A 120 10.01 -3.14 1.48
CA TRP A 120 10.48 -4.05 0.43
C TRP A 120 9.64 -5.33 0.32
N ARG A 121 9.19 -5.87 1.45
CA ARG A 121 8.34 -7.07 1.49
C ARG A 121 6.97 -6.84 0.87
N PHE A 122 6.44 -5.63 1.01
CA PHE A 122 5.17 -5.27 0.37
C PHE A 122 5.37 -5.04 -1.13
N ALA A 123 6.44 -4.35 -1.52
CA ALA A 123 6.81 -4.14 -2.92
C ALA A 123 6.97 -5.46 -3.70
N GLU A 124 7.61 -6.47 -3.10
CA GLU A 124 7.75 -7.83 -3.66
C GLU A 124 6.39 -8.50 -3.96
N GLY A 125 5.33 -8.14 -3.22
CA GLY A 125 4.00 -8.71 -3.38
C GLY A 125 3.11 -7.99 -4.40
N VAL A 126 3.49 -6.81 -4.88
CA VAL A 126 2.62 -5.93 -5.69
C VAL A 126 2.07 -6.65 -6.91
N GLN A 127 2.92 -7.27 -7.73
CA GLN A 127 2.47 -7.89 -8.97
C GLN A 127 1.50 -9.04 -8.71
N ARG A 128 1.77 -9.88 -7.71
CA ARG A 128 0.85 -10.96 -7.30
C ARG A 128 -0.51 -10.41 -6.89
N ILE A 129 -0.54 -9.35 -6.07
CA ILE A 129 -1.80 -8.74 -5.63
C ILE A 129 -2.56 -8.13 -6.81
N ARG A 130 -1.86 -7.41 -7.71
CA ARG A 130 -2.46 -6.85 -8.93
C ARG A 130 -3.06 -7.93 -9.81
N THR A 131 -2.38 -9.06 -10.00
CA THR A 131 -2.93 -10.22 -10.72
C THR A 131 -4.19 -10.75 -10.05
N GLN A 132 -4.20 -10.90 -8.72
CA GLN A 132 -5.40 -11.34 -7.99
C GLN A 132 -6.57 -10.37 -8.15
N LEU A 133 -6.32 -9.06 -8.09
CA LEU A 133 -7.34 -8.03 -8.33
C LEU A 133 -7.86 -8.08 -9.78
N ALA A 134 -6.96 -8.25 -10.76
CA ALA A 134 -7.34 -8.38 -12.16
C ALA A 134 -8.18 -9.64 -12.42
N THR A 135 -7.93 -10.74 -11.70
CA THR A 135 -8.75 -11.96 -11.78
C THR A 135 -10.18 -11.74 -11.25
N VAL A 136 -10.38 -10.85 -10.27
CA VAL A 136 -11.74 -10.48 -9.81
C VAL A 136 -12.49 -9.72 -10.90
N GLY A 137 -11.80 -8.85 -11.65
CA GLY A 137 -12.37 -8.12 -12.79
C GLY A 137 -13.25 -6.91 -12.44
N ASP A 138 -13.56 -6.72 -11.15
CA ASP A 138 -14.34 -5.61 -10.60
C ASP A 138 -13.82 -5.29 -9.19
N ALA A 139 -14.51 -4.41 -8.46
CA ALA A 139 -14.22 -4.06 -7.07
C ALA A 139 -14.09 -5.33 -6.21
N ALA A 140 -12.99 -5.42 -5.49
CA ALA A 140 -12.65 -6.57 -4.67
C ALA A 140 -12.73 -6.23 -3.18
N LEU A 141 -13.38 -7.10 -2.41
CA LEU A 141 -13.27 -7.09 -0.97
C LEU A 141 -11.90 -7.64 -0.58
N CYS A 142 -11.16 -6.87 0.19
CA CYS A 142 -9.81 -7.21 0.63
C CYS A 142 -9.65 -7.01 2.13
N GLU A 143 -8.63 -7.65 2.69
CA GLU A 143 -8.13 -7.38 4.02
C GLU A 143 -6.75 -6.73 3.91
N LEU A 144 -6.62 -5.50 4.42
CA LEU A 144 -5.36 -4.80 4.56
C LEU A 144 -4.90 -4.96 6.02
N ALA A 145 -3.72 -5.54 6.25
CA ALA A 145 -3.22 -5.78 7.60
C ALA A 145 -1.74 -5.45 7.76
N ILE A 146 -1.33 -5.18 8.99
CA ILE A 146 0.08 -5.16 9.41
C ILE A 146 0.37 -6.49 10.08
N GLN A 147 1.11 -7.36 9.39
CA GLN A 147 1.48 -8.67 9.88
C GLN A 147 2.82 -8.62 10.61
N THR A 148 2.86 -9.11 11.85
CA THR A 148 4.10 -9.42 12.57
C THR A 148 4.69 -10.72 12.04
N VAL A 149 5.98 -10.72 11.72
CA VAL A 149 6.73 -11.89 11.28
C VAL A 149 7.88 -12.11 12.25
N GLU A 150 7.91 -13.31 12.84
CA GLU A 150 8.97 -13.74 13.73
C GLU A 150 9.60 -15.01 13.21
N PHE A 151 10.92 -15.06 13.16
CA PHE A 151 11.66 -16.27 12.81
C PHE A 151 13.06 -16.27 13.43
N PRO A 152 13.61 -17.45 13.76
CA PRO A 152 15.02 -17.57 14.12
C PRO A 152 15.89 -17.45 12.86
N THR A 153 17.00 -16.73 12.98
CA THR A 153 18.04 -16.73 11.94
C THR A 153 18.92 -17.97 12.06
N GLN A 154 19.71 -18.25 11.03
CA GLN A 154 20.66 -19.38 11.02
C GLN A 154 21.63 -19.35 12.21
N ASN A 155 21.92 -18.16 12.76
CA ASN A 155 22.80 -17.98 13.92
C ASN A 155 22.02 -17.95 15.26
N GLY A 156 20.78 -18.43 15.30
CA GLY A 156 19.95 -18.49 16.50
C GLY A 156 19.34 -17.15 16.96
N ARG A 157 19.68 -16.01 16.34
CA ARG A 157 19.09 -14.71 16.69
C ARG A 157 17.63 -14.64 16.24
N ARG A 158 16.72 -14.31 17.15
CA ARG A 158 15.31 -14.02 16.81
C ARG A 158 15.22 -12.70 16.05
N VAL A 159 14.53 -12.71 14.93
CA VAL A 159 14.20 -11.52 14.16
C VAL A 159 12.69 -11.35 14.17
N CYS A 160 12.23 -10.18 14.60
CA CYS A 160 10.84 -9.75 14.53
C CYS A 160 10.77 -8.50 13.63
N TYR A 161 9.83 -8.49 12.69
CA TYR A 161 9.54 -7.32 11.88
C TYR A 161 8.06 -7.30 11.45
N HIS A 162 7.55 -6.11 11.16
CA HIS A 162 6.19 -5.93 10.68
C HIS A 162 6.18 -5.67 9.17
N LYS A 163 5.19 -6.22 8.47
CA LYS A 163 5.00 -5.96 7.04
C LYS A 163 3.51 -5.73 6.71
N PRO A 164 3.20 -4.77 5.82
CA PRO A 164 1.87 -4.69 5.24
C PRO A 164 1.58 -5.94 4.41
N VAL A 165 0.34 -6.41 4.48
CA VAL A 165 -0.20 -7.48 3.64
C VAL A 165 -1.58 -7.09 3.14
N VAL A 166 -1.87 -7.46 1.90
CA VAL A 166 -3.21 -7.35 1.31
C VAL A 166 -3.63 -8.75 0.91
N LYS A 167 -4.79 -9.19 1.40
CA LYS A 167 -5.42 -10.44 1.01
C LYS A 167 -6.69 -10.11 0.22
N VAL A 168 -6.75 -10.53 -1.04
CA VAL A 168 -7.96 -10.46 -1.86
C VAL A 168 -8.90 -11.58 -1.41
N LEU A 169 -10.13 -11.23 -1.03
CA LEU A 169 -11.11 -12.17 -0.48
C LEU A 169 -12.15 -12.59 -1.53
N GLY A 170 -12.41 -11.74 -2.52
CA GLY A 170 -13.34 -12.01 -3.62
C GLY A 170 -13.99 -10.73 -4.14
N PRO A 171 -15.00 -10.85 -5.02
CA PRO A 171 -15.79 -9.73 -5.48
C PRO A 171 -16.47 -8.97 -4.32
N TRP A 172 -16.56 -7.65 -4.44
CA TRP A 172 -17.31 -6.82 -3.52
C TRP A 172 -18.77 -6.71 -3.96
N ALA A 173 -19.66 -7.40 -3.25
CA ALA A 173 -21.09 -7.11 -3.33
C ALA A 173 -21.39 -5.93 -2.41
N SER A 174 -21.53 -4.72 -2.97
CA SER A 174 -22.05 -3.58 -2.20
C SER A 174 -23.43 -3.96 -1.64
N SER A 175 -23.74 -3.53 -0.40
CA SER A 175 -25.03 -3.80 0.25
C SER A 175 -26.26 -3.40 -0.60
N ALA A 176 -26.10 -2.54 -1.61
CA ALA A 176 -27.15 -2.24 -2.58
C ALA A 176 -27.60 -3.48 -3.39
N ALA A 177 -26.71 -4.45 -3.65
CA ALA A 177 -27.04 -5.69 -4.36
C ALA A 177 -27.72 -6.74 -3.46
N LEU A 178 -27.55 -6.66 -2.14
CA LEU A 178 -28.16 -7.59 -1.17
C LEU A 178 -29.62 -7.28 -0.86
N SER A 179 -30.12 -6.09 -1.20
CA SER A 179 -31.54 -5.71 -1.01
C SER A 179 -32.46 -6.09 -2.18
N LEU A 180 -31.90 -6.54 -3.32
CA LEU A 180 -32.67 -6.97 -4.49
C LEU A 180 -32.88 -8.49 -4.57
N ALA A 181 -32.44 -9.22 -3.53
CA ALA A 181 -32.57 -10.68 -3.44
C ALA A 181 -33.41 -11.13 -2.22
N ALA A 182 -34.17 -10.22 -1.60
CA ALA A 182 -35.05 -10.49 -0.46
C ALA A 182 -36.51 -10.23 -0.83
#